data_AF-A0A350Q9V2-F1
#
_entry.id   AF-A0A350Q9V2-F1
#
_cell.length_a   1.000
_cell.length_b   1.000
_cell.length_c   1.000
_cell.angle_alpha   90.00
_cell.angle_beta   90.00
_cell.angle_gamma   90.00
#
_symmetry.space_group_name_H-M   'P 1'
#
loop_
_entity.id
_entity.type
_entity.pdbx_description
1 polymer ?
#
loop_
_entity_poly.entity_id
_entity_poly.type
_entity_poly.pdbx_seq_one_letter_code
_entity_poly.pdbx_strand_id
1 'polypeptide(L)'
;MTELTEFLFPAPARRSFGSIVRWWESRRLAFNVFVGGAGLVSLSALGLTALLPGDLPAPSDWPSIVLAFGVMANVCYVMGPTVEIALQKLWGDKVLPVGPTLFRMGLTFSVGLALFPALLISMFWVARIVFSLF
;
A
#
# COMPACT_ATOMS: atom_id res chain seq x y z
N MET A 1 23.36 8.04 -8.03
CA MET A 1 22.32 7.07 -7.61
C MET A 1 21.02 7.49 -8.26
N THR A 2 20.14 6.56 -8.64
CA THR A 2 18.89 6.87 -9.33
C THR A 2 17.86 7.44 -8.34
N GLU A 3 17.03 8.41 -8.75
CA GLU A 3 15.96 9.03 -7.93
C GLU A 3 15.07 7.99 -7.20
N LEU A 4 14.81 6.85 -7.85
CA LEU A 4 14.06 5.73 -7.27
C LEU A 4 14.77 5.10 -6.06
N THR A 5 16.09 5.04 -6.06
CA THR A 5 16.88 4.47 -4.97
C THR A 5 16.83 5.38 -3.74
N GLU A 6 16.93 6.70 -3.91
CA GLU A 6 16.77 7.66 -2.81
C GLU A 6 15.34 7.65 -2.25
N PHE A 7 14.35 7.48 -3.12
CA PHE A 7 12.95 7.39 -2.68
C PHE A 7 12.65 6.11 -1.89
N LEU A 8 13.17 4.96 -2.34
CA LEU A 8 12.94 3.66 -1.68
C LEU A 8 13.85 3.43 -0.46
N PHE A 9 15.03 4.05 -0.43
CA PHE A 9 16.01 3.97 0.66
C PHE A 9 16.38 5.36 1.18
N PRO A 10 15.40 6.11 1.71
CA PRO A 10 15.64 7.47 2.16
C PRO A 10 16.53 7.52 3.41
N ALA A 11 17.33 8.57 3.50
CA ALA A 11 18.05 8.89 4.72
C ALA A 11 17.04 9.07 5.88
N PRO A 12 17.33 8.50 7.06
CA PRO A 12 16.45 8.61 8.21
C PRO A 12 16.31 10.06 8.69
N ALA A 13 15.16 10.37 9.28
CA ALA A 13 14.89 11.68 9.87
C ALA A 13 15.91 12.02 10.98
N ARG A 14 16.13 13.32 11.22
CA ARG A 14 16.79 13.76 12.45
C ARG A 14 16.01 13.25 13.67
N ARG A 15 16.69 13.04 14.80
CA ARG A 15 16.05 12.55 16.03
C ARG A 15 15.35 13.68 16.78
N SER A 16 14.24 14.17 16.24
CA SER A 16 13.31 15.05 16.95
C SER A 16 11.88 14.79 16.51
N PHE A 17 10.93 14.92 17.43
CA PHE A 17 9.50 14.70 17.17
C PHE A 17 9.04 15.41 15.89
N GLY A 18 9.36 16.71 15.76
CA GLY A 18 8.96 17.49 14.58
C GLY A 18 9.63 17.05 13.28
N SER A 19 10.86 16.53 13.33
CA SER A 19 11.53 16.04 12.12
C SER A 19 11.06 14.66 11.70
N ILE A 20 10.68 13.79 12.63
CA ILE A 20 10.02 12.50 12.33
C ILE A 20 8.67 12.77 11.66
N VAL A 21 7.81 13.59 12.27
CA VAL A 21 6.49 13.91 11.69
C VAL A 21 6.64 14.53 10.31
N ARG A 22 7.56 15.49 10.14
CA ARG A 22 7.82 16.13 8.84
C ARG A 22 8.31 15.14 7.79
N TRP A 23 9.14 14.18 8.18
CA TRP A 23 9.67 13.14 7.28
C TRP A 23 8.57 12.17 6.81
N TRP A 24 7.64 11.81 7.70
CA TRP A 24 6.47 11.00 7.34
C TRP A 24 5.52 11.80 6.45
N GLU A 25 5.10 13.00 6.86
CA GLU A 25 4.16 13.81 6.07
C GLU A 25 4.68 14.14 4.66
N SER A 26 5.99 14.36 4.47
CA SER A 26 6.55 14.57 3.12
C SER A 26 6.39 13.35 2.19
N ARG A 27 6.22 12.14 2.73
CA ARG A 27 6.09 10.88 1.98
C ARG A 27 4.64 10.41 1.88
N ARG A 28 3.72 11.05 2.59
CA ARG A 28 2.29 10.69 2.59
C ARG A 28 1.67 10.79 1.20
N LEU A 29 2.04 11.84 0.45
CA LEU A 29 1.59 12.01 -0.93
C LEU A 29 2.05 10.85 -1.79
N ALA A 30 3.34 10.51 -1.74
CA ALA A 30 3.89 9.41 -2.53
C ALA A 30 3.24 8.07 -2.14
N PHE A 31 3.06 7.80 -0.83
CA PHE A 31 2.32 6.63 -0.37
C PHE A 31 0.92 6.55 -0.98
N ASN A 32 0.14 7.64 -0.93
CA ASN A 32 -1.19 7.68 -1.51
C ASN A 32 -1.18 7.52 -3.04
N VAL A 33 -0.17 8.05 -3.74
CA VAL A 33 0.00 7.84 -5.19
C VAL A 33 0.27 6.38 -5.51
N PHE A 34 1.14 5.70 -4.77
CA PHE A 34 1.42 4.27 -4.99
C PHE A 34 0.23 3.39 -4.66
N VAL A 35 -0.40 3.58 -3.49
CA VAL A 35 -1.55 2.79 -3.06
C VAL A 35 -2.77 3.07 -3.94
N GLY A 36 -3.03 4.33 -4.26
CA GLY A 36 -4.10 4.74 -5.17
C GLY A 36 -3.87 4.25 -6.60
N GLY A 37 -2.64 4.36 -7.11
CA GLY A 37 -2.26 3.82 -8.41
C GLY A 37 -2.43 2.31 -8.50
N ALA A 38 -1.99 1.58 -7.47
CA ALA A 38 -2.21 0.14 -7.36
C ALA A 38 -3.71 -0.21 -7.32
N GLY A 39 -4.51 0.55 -6.58
CA GLY A 39 -5.96 0.41 -6.56
C GLY A 39 -6.61 0.64 -7.92
N LEU A 40 -6.18 1.68 -8.66
CA LEU A 40 -6.66 1.95 -10.01
C LEU A 40 -6.29 0.83 -11.00
N VAL A 41 -5.09 0.27 -10.89
CA VAL A 41 -4.68 -0.91 -11.67
C VAL A 41 -5.63 -2.07 -11.38
N SER A 42 -5.95 -2.30 -10.11
CA SER A 42 -6.89 -3.36 -9.74
C SER A 42 -8.29 -3.15 -10.27
N LEU A 43 -8.82 -1.93 -10.17
CA LEU A 43 -10.12 -1.55 -10.72
C LEU A 43 -10.15 -1.69 -12.25
N SER A 44 -9.05 -1.36 -12.92
CA SER A 44 -8.95 -1.52 -14.37
C SER A 44 -8.96 -3.00 -14.76
N ALA A 45 -8.21 -3.85 -14.05
CA ALA A 45 -8.21 -5.30 -14.28
C ALA A 45 -9.60 -5.90 -14.05
N LEU A 46 -10.31 -5.45 -13.01
CA LEU A 46 -11.70 -5.82 -12.74
C LEU A 46 -12.66 -5.38 -13.85
N GLY A 47 -12.53 -4.14 -14.32
CA GLY A 47 -13.37 -3.62 -15.42
C GLY A 47 -13.16 -4.40 -16.71
N LEU A 48 -11.92 -4.78 -17.03
CA LEU A 48 -11.60 -5.60 -18.19
C LEU A 48 -12.16 -7.02 -18.07
N THR A 49 -12.12 -7.63 -16.89
CA THR A 49 -12.66 -8.98 -16.69
C THR A 49 -14.18 -9.03 -16.71
N ALA A 50 -14.86 -7.93 -16.37
CA ALA A 50 -16.30 -7.80 -16.54
C ALA A 50 -16.76 -7.82 -18.02
N LEU A 51 -15.86 -7.55 -18.97
CA LEU A 51 -16.15 -7.67 -20.41
C LEU A 51 -16.05 -9.12 -20.92
N LEU A 52 -15.45 -10.02 -20.13
CA LEU A 52 -15.29 -11.41 -20.50
C LEU A 52 -16.53 -12.24 -20.10
N PRO A 53 -16.91 -13.26 -20.87
CA PRO A 53 -18.08 -14.08 -20.60
C PRO A 53 -17.89 -14.96 -19.37
N GLY A 54 -18.54 -14.61 -18.26
CA GLY A 54 -18.56 -15.40 -17.04
C GLY A 54 -19.03 -14.56 -15.87
N ASP A 55 -20.05 -15.05 -15.15
CA ASP A 55 -20.57 -14.39 -13.96
C ASP A 55 -19.55 -14.46 -12.82
N LEU A 56 -18.60 -13.53 -12.82
CA LEU A 56 -17.84 -13.27 -11.60
C LEU A 56 -18.74 -12.46 -10.66
N PRO A 57 -18.91 -12.90 -9.40
CA PRO A 57 -19.65 -12.12 -8.43
C PRO A 57 -18.93 -10.80 -8.19
N ALA A 58 -19.46 -9.73 -8.77
CA ALA A 58 -19.04 -8.36 -8.45
C ALA A 58 -19.74 -7.94 -7.15
N PRO A 59 -19.01 -7.51 -6.11
CA PRO A 59 -19.59 -6.83 -4.97
C PRO A 59 -20.55 -5.71 -5.42
N SER A 60 -21.76 -5.66 -4.87
CA SER A 60 -22.76 -4.65 -5.26
C SER A 60 -22.38 -3.22 -4.85
N ASP A 61 -21.39 -3.06 -3.95
CA ASP A 61 -21.00 -1.76 -3.40
C ASP A 61 -19.46 -1.52 -3.45
N TRP A 62 -18.90 -1.62 -4.66
CA TRP A 62 -17.49 -1.30 -4.92
C TRP A 62 -17.03 0.07 -4.43
N PRO A 63 -17.79 1.18 -4.62
CA PRO A 63 -17.34 2.51 -4.21
C PRO A 63 -17.07 2.59 -2.70
N SER A 64 -17.96 2.02 -1.89
CA SER A 64 -17.80 2.00 -0.43
C SER A 64 -16.59 1.19 0.01
N ILE A 65 -16.32 0.04 -0.63
CA ILE A 65 -15.16 -0.80 -0.33
C ILE A 65 -13.85 -0.06 -0.65
N VAL A 66 -13.77 0.59 -1.82
CA VAL A 66 -12.59 1.36 -2.22
C VAL A 66 -12.34 2.53 -1.27
N LEU A 67 -13.40 3.24 -0.89
CA LEU A 67 -13.32 4.37 0.02
C LEU A 67 -12.89 3.91 1.43
N ALA A 68 -13.50 2.84 1.95
CA ALA A 68 -13.13 2.25 3.23
C ALA A 68 -11.67 1.79 3.24
N PHE A 69 -11.19 1.17 2.15
CA PHE A 69 -9.79 0.79 1.99
C PHE A 69 -8.85 2.00 2.01
N GLY A 70 -9.17 3.06 1.26
CA GLY A 70 -8.35 4.27 1.22
C GLY A 70 -8.25 4.98 2.58
N VAL A 71 -9.36 5.02 3.33
CA VAL A 71 -9.39 5.52 4.71
C VAL A 71 -8.52 4.64 5.61
N MET A 72 -8.71 3.32 5.57
CA MET A 72 -7.96 2.39 6.42
C MET A 72 -6.46 2.41 6.11
N ALA A 73 -6.07 2.53 4.85
CA ALA A 73 -4.67 2.68 4.44
C ALA A 73 -4.03 3.93 5.07
N ASN A 74 -4.77 5.05 5.13
CA ASN A 74 -4.30 6.27 5.79
C ASN A 74 -4.26 6.15 7.32
N VAL A 75 -5.19 5.41 7.94
CA VAL A 75 -5.14 5.10 9.38
C VAL A 75 -3.90 4.26 9.69
N CYS A 76 -3.65 3.23 8.89
CA CYS A 76 -2.45 2.41 9.01
C CYS A 76 -1.16 3.21 8.80
N TYR A 77 -1.18 4.18 7.90
CA TYR A 77 -0.05 5.08 7.67
C TYR A 77 0.33 5.87 8.93
N VAL A 78 -0.66 6.39 9.69
CA VAL A 78 -0.43 7.18 10.91
C VAL A 78 0.16 6.33 12.05
N MET A 79 0.00 5.01 12.03
CA MET A 79 0.66 4.14 13.01
C MET A 79 2.19 4.14 12.85
N GLY A 80 2.72 4.31 11.63
CA GLY A 80 4.16 4.40 11.36
C GLY A 80 4.91 5.45 12.18
N PRO A 81 4.58 6.76 12.06
CA PRO A 81 5.20 7.80 12.87
C PRO A 81 4.93 7.61 14.36
N THR A 82 3.74 7.12 14.74
CA THR A 82 3.40 6.87 16.14
C THR A 82 4.35 5.85 16.78
N VAL A 83 4.61 4.74 16.09
CA VAL A 83 5.54 3.70 16.54
C VAL A 83 6.98 4.22 16.59
N GLU A 84 7.41 4.99 15.60
CA GLU A 84 8.77 5.57 15.58
C GLU A 84 8.98 6.58 16.72
N ILE A 85 7.99 7.42 17.02
CA ILE A 85 8.01 8.36 18.15
C ILE A 85 8.02 7.59 19.49
N ALA A 86 7.22 6.53 19.62
CA ALA A 86 7.21 5.70 20.82
C ALA A 86 8.57 5.01 21.04
N LEU A 87 9.17 4.47 19.99
CA LEU A 87 10.52 3.88 20.03
C LEU A 87 11.57 4.92 20.41
N GLN A 88 11.51 6.12 19.85
CA GLN A 88 12.41 7.22 20.23
C GLN A 88 12.25 7.58 21.72
N LYS A 89 11.02 7.63 22.23
CA LYS A 89 10.76 8.00 23.64
C LYS A 89 11.17 6.90 24.64
N LEU A 90 11.03 5.63 24.27
CA LEU A 90 11.34 4.49 25.13
C LEU A 90 12.82 4.13 25.15
N TRP A 91 13.48 4.15 23.99
CA TRP A 91 14.87 3.68 23.86
C TRP A 91 15.88 4.77 23.51
N GLY A 92 15.43 5.99 23.21
CA GLY A 92 16.30 7.12 22.91
C GLY A 92 17.27 6.81 21.78
N ASP A 93 18.56 7.03 22.03
CA ASP A 93 19.59 6.90 21.00
C ASP A 93 20.09 5.47 20.74
N LYS A 94 19.64 4.49 21.55
CA LYS A 94 20.15 3.11 21.52
C LYS A 94 19.63 2.29 20.33
N VAL A 95 18.62 2.78 19.61
CA VAL A 95 17.95 2.03 18.53
C VAL A 95 18.20 2.69 17.17
N LEU A 96 18.57 1.90 16.18
CA LEU A 96 18.77 2.37 14.80
C LEU A 96 17.50 3.02 14.24
N PRO A 97 17.62 3.95 13.28
CA PRO A 97 16.46 4.60 12.68
C PRO A 97 15.54 3.60 11.99
N VAL A 98 14.31 3.45 12.49
CA VAL A 98 13.32 2.47 12.01
C VAL A 98 12.37 3.03 10.97
N GLY A 99 12.25 4.35 10.84
CA GLY A 99 11.34 5.03 9.90
C GLY A 99 11.40 4.51 8.46
N PRO A 100 12.58 4.44 7.82
CA PRO A 100 12.70 3.91 6.45
C PRO A 100 12.19 2.47 6.30
N THR A 101 12.47 1.62 7.29
CA THR A 101 12.05 0.21 7.28
C THR A 101 10.54 0.09 7.47
N LEU A 102 9.97 0.80 8.44
CA LEU A 102 8.54 0.85 8.70
C LEU A 102 7.77 1.38 7.48
N PHE A 103 8.26 2.44 6.85
CA PHE A 103 7.67 2.98 5.63
C PHE A 103 7.67 1.97 4.49
N ARG A 104 8.80 1.29 4.25
CA ARG A 104 8.89 0.26 3.20
C ARG A 104 7.92 -0.89 3.45
N MET A 105 7.89 -1.41 4.68
CA MET A 105 6.98 -2.51 5.05
C MET A 105 5.50 -2.10 4.89
N GLY A 106 5.13 -0.92 5.38
CA GLY A 106 3.77 -0.38 5.25
C GLY A 106 3.37 -0.12 3.80
N LEU A 107 4.28 0.41 2.99
CA LEU A 107 4.07 0.64 1.56
C LEU A 107 3.89 -0.68 0.80
N THR A 108 4.79 -1.64 0.97
CA THR A 108 4.70 -2.94 0.29
C THR A 108 3.44 -3.70 0.70
N PHE A 109 3.08 -3.66 1.98
CA PHE A 109 1.86 -4.28 2.47
C PHE A 109 0.61 -3.64 1.85
N SER A 110 0.52 -2.30 1.87
CA SER A 110 -0.66 -1.58 1.37
C SER A 110 -0.81 -1.70 -0.15
N VAL A 111 0.29 -1.62 -0.90
CA VAL A 111 0.30 -1.83 -2.36
C VAL A 111 -0.06 -3.28 -2.69
N GLY A 112 0.51 -4.25 -1.96
CA GLY A 112 0.18 -5.67 -2.13
C GLY A 112 -1.31 -5.94 -1.90
N LEU A 113 -1.87 -5.37 -0.83
CA LEU A 113 -3.30 -5.48 -0.52
C LEU A 113 -4.18 -4.79 -1.56
N ALA A 114 -3.73 -3.65 -2.10
CA ALA A 114 -4.43 -2.96 -3.19
C ALA A 114 -4.44 -3.77 -4.50
N LEU A 115 -3.37 -4.51 -4.79
CA LEU A 115 -3.24 -5.38 -5.99
C LEU A 115 -3.91 -6.75 -5.82
N PHE A 116 -4.17 -7.16 -4.58
CA PHE A 116 -4.68 -8.49 -4.25
C PHE A 116 -5.98 -8.88 -4.99
N PRO A 117 -7.01 -8.00 -5.11
CA PRO A 117 -8.23 -8.35 -5.84
C PRO A 117 -7.98 -8.71 -7.31
N ALA A 118 -7.09 -7.96 -7.97
CA ALA A 118 -6.73 -8.22 -9.37
C ALA A 118 -5.97 -9.53 -9.54
N LEU A 119 -5.04 -9.83 -8.62
CA LEU A 119 -4.31 -11.09 -8.60
C LEU A 119 -5.24 -12.29 -8.41
N LEU A 120 -6.19 -12.23 -7.46
CA LEU A 120 -7.16 -13.31 -7.27
C LEU A 120 -8.00 -13.55 -8.51
N ILE A 121 -8.54 -12.49 -9.10
CA ILE A 121 -9.48 -12.62 -10.24
C ILE A 121 -8.77 -13.08 -11.50
N SER A 122 -7.57 -12.57 -11.77
CA SER A 122 -6.75 -13.08 -12.86
C SER A 122 -6.43 -14.56 -12.69
N MET A 123 -6.10 -15.01 -11.47
CA MET A 123 -5.88 -16.43 -11.18
C MET A 123 -7.14 -17.28 -11.39
N PHE A 124 -8.31 -16.81 -10.94
CA PHE A 124 -9.59 -17.49 -11.18
C PHE A 124 -9.91 -17.62 -12.68
N TRP A 125 -9.67 -16.56 -13.46
CA TRP A 125 -9.87 -16.60 -14.91
C TRP A 125 -8.94 -17.58 -15.60
N VAL A 126 -7.65 -17.56 -15.27
CA VAL A 126 -6.67 -18.51 -15.82
C VAL A 126 -7.08 -19.94 -15.47
N ALA A 127 -7.44 -20.21 -14.21
CA ALA A 127 -7.90 -21.52 -13.79
C ALA A 127 -9.14 -21.97 -14.57
N ARG A 128 -10.15 -21.10 -14.74
CA ARG A 128 -11.35 -21.40 -15.53
C ARG A 128 -11.03 -21.75 -16.97
N ILE A 129 -10.16 -20.98 -17.63
CA ILE A 129 -9.75 -21.25 -19.02
C ILE A 129 -9.06 -22.62 -19.10
N VAL A 130 -8.11 -22.89 -18.21
CA VAL A 130 -7.41 -24.17 -18.16
C VAL A 130 -8.41 -25.32 -17.97
N PHE A 131 -9.31 -25.25 -16.99
CA PHE A 131 -10.32 -26.29 -16.76
C PHE A 131 -11.36 -26.43 -17.88
N SER A 132 -11.53 -25.41 -18.73
CA SER A 132 -12.42 -25.51 -19.90
C SER A 132 -11.76 -26.17 -21.13
N LEU A 133 -10.43 -26.25 -21.15
CA LEU A 133 -9.64 -26.81 -22.25
C LEU A 133 -9.28 -28.29 -22.05
N PHE A 134 -9.33 -28.79 -20.81
CA PHE A 134 -9.09 -30.18 -20.43
C PHE A 134 -10.41 -30.87 -20.04
#